data_AF-A0A954SW88-F1
#
_entry.id   AF-A0A954SW88-F1
#
_cell.length_a   1.000
_cell.length_b   1.000
_cell.length_c   1.000
_cell.angle_alpha   90.00
_cell.angle_beta   90.00
_cell.angle_gamma   90.00
#
_symmetry.space_group_name_H-M   'P 1'
#
loop_
_entity.id
_entity.type
_entity.pdbx_description
1 polymer ?
#
loop_
_entity_poly.entity_id
_entity_poly.type
_entity_poly.pdbx_seq_one_letter_code
_entity_poly.pdbx_strand_id
1 'polypeptide(L)' 'MSNAPVPGVKEAARKLIDALPDDADWDEVMYRVYVRQCIEAGIADADAGRVVPVDEVRRRFGLTS' A
#
# COMPACT_ATOMS: atom_id res chain seq x y z
N MET A 1 -7.71 -16.33 7.10
CA MET A 1 -7.02 -15.02 7.21
C MET A 1 -5.96 -15.17 8.28
N SER A 2 -4.67 -15.02 7.95
CA SER A 2 -3.58 -15.20 8.92
C SER A 2 -3.63 -14.07 9.95
N ASN A 3 -3.79 -14.40 11.23
CA ASN A 3 -3.89 -13.47 12.36
C ASN A 3 -2.49 -13.13 12.90
N ALA A 4 -1.55 -12.79 12.02
CA ALA A 4 -0.24 -12.32 12.46
C ALA A 4 -0.38 -10.89 12.98
N PRO A 5 0.17 -10.56 14.15
CA PRO A 5 0.13 -9.20 14.67
C PRO A 5 0.81 -8.25 13.68
N VAL A 6 0.18 -7.10 13.44
CA VAL A 6 0.77 -6.04 12.62
C VAL A 6 2.08 -5.63 13.28
N PRO A 7 3.22 -5.71 12.57
CA PRO A 7 4.49 -5.26 13.12
C PRO A 7 4.38 -3.82 13.60
N GLY A 8 4.87 -3.51 14.80
CA GLY A 8 4.95 -2.13 15.24
C GLY A 8 5.77 -1.28 14.26
N VAL A 9 5.52 0.03 14.20
CA VAL A 9 6.14 0.93 13.19
C VAL A 9 7.66 0.79 13.08
N LYS A 10 8.36 0.54 14.19
CA LYS A 10 9.81 0.31 14.21
C LYS A 10 10.23 -0.98 13.52
N GLU A 11 9.50 -2.07 13.75
CA GLU A 11 9.78 -3.36 13.11
C GLU A 11 9.43 -3.32 11.62
N ALA A 12 8.30 -2.69 11.29
CA ALA A 12 7.89 -2.45 9.91
C ALA A 12 8.94 -1.63 9.13
N ALA A 13 9.43 -0.54 9.71
CA ALA A 13 10.48 0.28 9.11
C ALA A 13 11.78 -0.52 8.94
N ARG A 14 12.19 -1.30 9.95
CA ARG A 14 13.38 -2.16 9.84
C ARG A 14 13.25 -3.15 8.68
N LYS A 15 12.13 -3.88 8.57
CA LYS A 15 11.91 -4.81 7.45
C LYS A 15 11.94 -4.13 6.08
N LEU A 16 11.45 -2.89 5.99
CA LEU A 16 11.52 -2.10 4.76
C LEU A 16 12.97 -1.80 4.39
N ILE A 17 13.77 -1.35 5.37
CA ILE A 17 15.19 -1.04 5.19
C ILE A 17 15.99 -2.32 4.85
N ASP A 18 15.76 -3.42 5.56
CA ASP A 18 16.45 -4.70 5.33
C ASP A 18 16.16 -5.28 3.93
N ALA A 19 15.09 -4.85 3.27
CA ALA A 19 14.71 -5.30 1.93
C ALA A 19 15.23 -4.38 0.81
N LEU A 20 15.89 -3.27 1.13
CA LEU A 20 16.46 -2.37 0.12
C LEU A 20 17.67 -3.01 -0.57
N PRO A 21 17.89 -2.70 -1.86
CA PRO A 21 19.18 -2.92 -2.51
C PRO A 21 20.30 -2.17 -1.78
N ASP A 22 21.53 -2.70 -1.81
CA ASP A 22 22.69 -2.07 -1.20
C ASP A 22 23.04 -0.69 -1.83
N ASP A 23 22.64 -0.47 -3.07
CA ASP A 23 22.84 0.75 -3.84
C ASP A 23 21.62 1.70 -3.82
N ALA A 24 20.62 1.42 -2.97
CA ALA A 24 19.45 2.28 -2.84
C ALA A 24 19.81 3.68 -2.34
N ASP A 25 19.19 4.69 -2.94
CA ASP A 25 19.28 6.07 -2.50
C ASP A 25 18.08 6.47 -1.63
N TRP A 26 18.05 7.73 -1.22
CA TRP A 26 16.97 8.27 -0.40
C TRP A 26 15.63 8.32 -1.14
N ASP A 27 15.64 8.41 -2.48
CA ASP A 27 14.40 8.44 -3.26
C ASP A 27 13.72 7.06 -3.23
N GLU A 28 14.48 5.96 -3.34
CA GLU A 28 13.96 4.60 -3.20
C GLU A 28 13.44 4.33 -1.77
N VAL A 29 14.14 4.82 -0.74
CA VAL A 29 13.67 4.73 0.66
C VAL A 29 12.30 5.41 0.80
N MET A 30 12.19 6.65 0.32
CA MET A 30 10.96 7.43 0.42
C MET A 30 9.82 6.83 -0.40
N TYR A 31 10.13 6.33 -1.60
CA TYR A 31 9.16 5.65 -2.46
C TYR A 31 8.53 4.44 -1.76
N ARG A 32 9.35 3.58 -1.13
CA ARG A 32 8.82 2.41 -0.42
C ARG A 32 7.96 2.78 0.79
N VAL A 33 8.34 3.82 1.52
CA VAL A 33 7.52 4.35 2.63
C VAL A 33 6.17 4.85 2.10
N TYR A 34 6.17 5.59 1.00
CA TYR A 34 4.95 6.09 0.37
C TYR A 34 4.04 4.96 -0.11
N VAL A 35 4.58 3.95 -0.82
CA VAL A 35 3.81 2.78 -1.27
C VAL A 35 3.16 2.07 -0.10
N ARG A 36 3.88 1.90 1.02
CA ARG A 36 3.31 1.30 2.23
C ARG A 36 2.14 2.13 2.79
N GLN A 37 2.28 3.45 2.86
CA GLN A 37 1.20 4.34 3.29
C GLN A 37 -0.04 4.22 2.40
N CYS A 38 0.14 4.17 1.07
CA CYS A 38 -0.96 3.99 0.13
C CYS A 38 -1.69 2.65 0.33
N ILE A 39 -0.95 1.56 0.60
CA ILE A 39 -1.54 0.24 0.88
C ILE A 39 -2.35 0.28 2.18
N GLU A 40 -1.78 0.80 3.26
CA GLU A 40 -2.45 0.88 4.56
C GLU A 40 -3.70 1.77 4.48
N ALA A 41 -3.64 2.90 3.77
CA ALA A 41 -4.79 3.75 3.51
C ALA A 41 -5.87 3.04 2.67
N GLY A 42 -5.48 2.34 1.60
CA GLY A 42 -6.40 1.60 0.75
C GLY A 42 -7.12 0.46 1.48
N ILE A 43 -6.43 -0.24 2.38
CA ILE A 43 -7.03 -1.26 3.26
C ILE A 43 -8.04 -0.59 4.20
N ALA A 44 -7.67 0.51 4.85
CA ALA A 44 -8.56 1.24 5.75
C ALA A 44 -9.81 1.82 5.03
N ASP A 45 -9.66 2.25 3.77
CA ASP A 45 -10.78 2.68 2.93
C ASP A 45 -11.70 1.50 2.58
N ALA A 46 -11.13 0.34 2.22
CA ALA A 46 -11.89 -0.87 1.93
C ALA A 46 -12.68 -1.37 3.14
N ASP A 47 -12.04 -1.46 4.30
CA ASP A 47 -12.67 -1.87 5.56
C ASP A 47 -13.79 -0.92 5.98
N ALA A 48 -13.64 0.38 5.68
CA ALA A 48 -14.64 1.40 5.95
C ALA A 48 -15.72 1.53 4.85
N GLY A 49 -15.67 0.70 3.81
CA GLY A 49 -16.61 0.75 2.68
C GLY A 49 -16.45 1.98 1.78
N ARG A 50 -15.35 2.74 1.89
CA ARG A 50 -15.02 3.89 1.02
C ARG A 50 -14.46 3.41 -0.33
N VAL A 51 -15.22 2.59 -1.02
CA VAL A 51 -14.85 1.97 -2.31
C VAL A 51 -15.77 2.43 -3.43
N VAL A 52 -15.28 2.38 -4.66
CA VAL A 52 -16.08 2.61 -5.86
C VAL A 52 -16.39 1.27 -6.53
N PRO A 53 -17.65 0.98 -6.90
CA PRO A 53 -18.00 -0.24 -7.61
C PRO A 53 -17.23 -0.39 -8.92
N VAL A 54 -16.85 -1.62 -9.26
CA VAL A 54 -16.04 -1.91 -10.46
C VAL A 54 -16.69 -1.40 -11.75
N ASP A 55 -18.01 -1.50 -11.88
CA ASP A 55 -18.74 -1.00 -13.06
C ASP A 55 -18.63 0.51 -13.21
N GLU A 56 -18.59 1.25 -12.10
CA GLU A 56 -18.39 2.70 -12.10
C GLU A 56 -16.95 3.07 -12.44
N VAL A 57 -15.97 2.36 -11.89
CA VAL A 57 -14.55 2.53 -12.25
C VAL A 57 -14.38 2.32 -13.76
N ARG A 58 -14.88 1.21 -14.31
CA ARG A 58 -14.79 0.90 -15.75
C ARG A 58 -15.40 2.02 -16.60
N ARG A 59 -16.59 2.51 -16.23
CA ARG A 59 -17.24 3.64 -16.92
C ARG A 59 -16.39 4.91 -16.91
N ARG A 60 -15.77 5.26 -15.77
CA ARG A 60 -14.90 6.44 -15.64
C ARG A 60 -13.65 6.38 -16.53
N PHE A 61 -13.13 5.18 -16.77
CA PHE A 61 -11.98 4.95 -17.65
C PHE A 61 -12.36 4.62 -19.10
N GLY A 62 -13.63 4.71 -19.48
CA GLY A 62 -14.09 4.40 -20.85
C GLY A 62 -14.02 2.90 -21.21
N LEU A 63 -13.93 2.02 -20.22
CA LEU A 63 -13.83 0.56 -20.37
C LEU A 63 -15.23 -0.09 -20.37
N THR A 64 -16.13 0.43 -21.20
CA THR A 64 -17.57 0.09 -21.21
C THR A 64 -17.93 -1.13 -22.06
N SER A 65 -16.93 -1.84 -22.60
CA SER A 65 -17.10 -3.12 -23.32
C SER A 65 -17.38 -4.28 -22.38
#